data_AF-A0A164NCU0-F1
#
_entry.id   AF-A0A164NCU0-F1
#
_cell.length_a   1.000
_cell.length_b   1.000
_cell.length_c   1.000
_cell.angle_alpha   90.00
_cell.angle_beta   90.00
_cell.angle_gamma   90.00
#
_symmetry.space_group_name_H-M   'P 1'
#
loop_
_entity.id
_entity.type
_entity.pdbx_description
1 polymer ?
#
loop_
_entity_poly.entity_id
_entity_poly.type
_entity_poly.pdbx_seq_one_letter_code
_entity_poly.pdbx_strand_id
1 'polypeptide(L)'
;MKKKWQRSVINGVGTGVDTGSKLIKLTWKYRWFSLLTGLVLYFVYQYTFIIPTLYAEPLDNKLPKNKTVFLTIKEHRYGLHHDGFSSLTEELKTWKKENDKILFRYPSMLPSEDAKVVVIYDRGLDSFEQYSTPFTVSSLPYTFYFQDKPYVTINKVSSKGTAELEFNGKKIIISANDTYSSWSYDRFQAVQVEIQNQGLVPINTFDLFPETKKKIEREKEKLKQK
;
A
#
# COMPACT_ATOMS: atom_id res chain seq x y z
N MET A 1 -6.88 -108.53 3.39
CA MET A 1 -7.02 -107.58 2.26
C MET A 1 -8.22 -106.67 2.49
N LYS A 2 -8.00 -105.35 2.63
CA LYS A 2 -8.93 -104.25 2.31
C LYS A 2 -8.18 -102.93 2.54
N LYS A 3 -7.66 -102.34 1.46
CA LYS A 3 -7.00 -101.02 1.42
C LYS A 3 -8.03 -99.93 1.76
N LYS A 4 -7.84 -99.21 2.87
CA LYS A 4 -8.59 -98.00 3.19
C LYS A 4 -7.94 -96.80 2.51
N TRP A 5 -8.74 -96.11 1.71
CA TRP A 5 -8.42 -94.93 0.95
C TRP A 5 -8.11 -93.73 1.84
N GLN A 6 -7.02 -93.01 1.56
CA GLN A 6 -6.82 -91.64 2.04
C GLN A 6 -7.67 -90.68 1.21
N ARG A 7 -8.48 -89.85 1.88
CA ARG A 7 -9.10 -88.67 1.27
C ARG A 7 -8.25 -87.45 1.65
N SER A 8 -7.61 -86.87 0.64
CA SER A 8 -7.16 -85.48 0.68
C SER A 8 -8.41 -84.59 0.53
N VAL A 9 -8.65 -83.71 1.51
CA VAL A 9 -9.62 -82.63 1.38
C VAL A 9 -8.82 -81.32 1.38
N ILE A 10 -8.64 -80.79 0.17
CA ILE A 10 -8.29 -79.40 -0.07
C ILE A 10 -9.60 -78.73 -0.49
N ASN A 11 -10.14 -77.88 0.38
CA ASN A 11 -11.22 -76.92 0.11
C ASN A 11 -10.98 -75.79 1.13
N GLY A 12 -10.85 -74.50 0.82
CA GLY A 12 -11.00 -73.72 -0.39
C GLY A 12 -11.08 -72.28 0.12
N VAL A 13 -10.05 -71.48 -0.13
CA VAL A 13 -10.01 -70.06 0.25
C VAL A 13 -10.95 -69.30 -0.69
N GLY A 14 -12.15 -68.97 -0.22
CA GLY A 14 -13.09 -68.10 -0.91
C GLY A 14 -12.83 -66.64 -0.54
N THR A 15 -11.94 -65.95 -1.26
CA THR A 15 -11.88 -64.48 -1.25
C THR A 15 -12.80 -63.95 -2.34
N GLY A 16 -14.06 -63.68 -1.98
CA GLY A 16 -15.01 -62.95 -2.81
C GLY A 16 -14.57 -61.50 -3.01
N VAL A 17 -14.50 -61.12 -4.29
CA VAL A 17 -14.10 -59.80 -4.81
C VAL A 17 -15.16 -58.75 -4.45
N ASP A 18 -14.81 -57.79 -3.59
CA ASP A 18 -15.68 -56.67 -3.18
C ASP A 18 -15.00 -55.30 -3.41
N THR A 19 -14.28 -55.19 -4.54
CA THR A 19 -13.48 -54.00 -4.91
C THR A 19 -14.18 -53.07 -5.90
N GLY A 20 -15.16 -53.54 -6.67
CA GLY A 20 -15.83 -52.74 -7.71
C GLY A 20 -16.76 -51.64 -7.19
N SER A 21 -17.52 -51.91 -6.12
CA SER A 21 -18.53 -50.97 -5.59
C SER A 21 -17.91 -49.78 -4.82
N LYS A 22 -16.77 -50.01 -4.17
CA LYS A 22 -16.01 -48.99 -3.43
C LYS A 22 -15.32 -47.99 -4.37
N LEU A 23 -14.80 -48.45 -5.51
CA LEU A 23 -14.16 -47.59 -6.52
C LEU A 23 -15.15 -46.60 -7.18
N ILE A 24 -16.39 -47.02 -7.42
CA ILE A 24 -17.43 -46.16 -8.03
C ILE A 24 -17.91 -45.07 -7.04
N LYS A 25 -18.11 -45.42 -5.76
CA LYS A 25 -18.47 -44.43 -4.73
C LYS A 25 -17.34 -43.44 -4.46
N LEU A 26 -16.09 -43.87 -4.58
CA LEU A 26 -14.91 -43.05 -4.39
C LEU A 26 -14.75 -42.03 -5.53
N THR A 27 -14.86 -42.46 -6.78
CA THR A 27 -14.78 -41.59 -7.97
C THR A 27 -15.93 -40.56 -8.03
N TRP A 28 -17.11 -40.92 -7.54
CA TRP A 28 -18.24 -39.98 -7.44
C TRP A 28 -17.99 -38.85 -6.44
N LYS A 29 -17.43 -39.15 -5.26
CA LYS A 29 -17.09 -38.13 -4.26
C LYS A 29 -16.02 -37.15 -4.74
N TYR A 30 -14.99 -37.64 -5.44
CA TYR A 30 -13.92 -36.79 -5.98
C TYR A 30 -14.39 -35.85 -7.09
N ARG A 31 -15.39 -36.24 -7.89
CA ARG A 31 -16.00 -35.37 -8.90
C ARG A 31 -16.72 -34.18 -8.27
N TRP A 32 -17.55 -34.41 -7.26
CA TRP A 32 -18.23 -33.34 -6.53
C TRP A 32 -17.25 -32.43 -5.79
N PHE A 33 -16.19 -33.00 -5.20
CA PHE A 33 -15.16 -32.22 -4.55
C PHE A 33 -14.42 -31.30 -5.51
N SER A 34 -14.08 -31.78 -6.72
CA SER A 34 -13.42 -30.97 -7.76
C SER A 34 -14.31 -29.84 -8.26
N LEU A 35 -15.60 -30.11 -8.45
CA LEU A 35 -16.60 -29.12 -8.85
C LEU A 35 -16.77 -28.03 -7.78
N LEU A 36 -16.88 -28.43 -6.51
CA LEU A 36 -16.98 -27.50 -5.39
C LEU A 36 -15.73 -26.64 -5.26
N THR A 37 -14.55 -27.23 -5.42
CA THR A 37 -13.27 -26.52 -5.37
C THR A 37 -13.16 -25.49 -6.49
N GLY A 38 -13.54 -25.85 -7.72
CA GLY A 38 -13.58 -24.92 -8.84
C GLY A 38 -14.57 -23.77 -8.63
N LEU A 39 -15.73 -24.06 -8.03
CA LEU A 39 -16.74 -23.07 -7.71
C LEU A 39 -16.26 -22.10 -6.61
N VAL A 40 -15.61 -22.60 -5.56
CA VAL A 40 -14.98 -21.77 -4.52
C VAL A 40 -13.89 -20.89 -5.12
N LEU A 41 -12.99 -21.45 -5.94
CA LEU A 41 -11.95 -20.66 -6.62
C LEU A 41 -12.55 -19.58 -7.53
N TYR A 42 -13.64 -19.89 -8.23
CA TYR A 42 -14.37 -18.91 -9.02
C TYR A 42 -14.95 -17.77 -8.17
N PHE A 43 -15.58 -18.07 -7.03
CA PHE A 43 -16.08 -17.04 -6.12
C PHE A 43 -14.97 -16.20 -5.50
N VAL A 44 -13.85 -16.82 -5.12
CA VAL A 44 -12.65 -16.10 -4.63
C VAL A 44 -12.12 -15.17 -5.72
N TYR A 45 -12.03 -15.63 -6.98
CA TYR A 45 -11.60 -14.80 -8.10
C TYR A 45 -12.54 -13.62 -8.35
N GLN A 46 -13.86 -13.86 -8.35
CA GLN A 46 -14.87 -12.80 -8.51
C GLN A 46 -14.77 -11.74 -7.40
N TYR A 47 -14.62 -12.18 -6.14
CA TYR A 47 -14.52 -11.29 -4.98
C TYR A 47 -13.22 -10.49 -4.95
N THR A 48 -12.11 -11.08 -5.39
CA THR A 48 -10.79 -10.43 -5.34
C THR A 48 -10.52 -9.51 -6.53
N PHE A 49 -11.02 -9.84 -7.72
CA PHE A 49 -10.65 -9.12 -8.95
C PHE A 49 -11.82 -8.39 -9.64
N ILE A 50 -13.04 -8.94 -9.64
CA ILE A 50 -14.15 -8.36 -10.42
C ILE A 50 -14.95 -7.37 -9.59
N ILE A 51 -15.37 -7.76 -8.38
CA ILE A 51 -16.17 -6.93 -7.49
C ILE A 51 -15.50 -5.56 -7.22
N PRO A 52 -14.20 -5.48 -6.87
CA PRO A 52 -13.54 -4.19 -6.65
C PRO A 52 -13.54 -3.27 -7.88
N THR A 53 -13.51 -3.85 -9.09
CA THR A 53 -13.54 -3.07 -10.35
C THR A 53 -14.94 -2.57 -10.70
N LEU A 54 -15.99 -3.30 -10.33
CA LEU A 54 -17.39 -2.89 -10.57
C LEU A 54 -17.87 -1.79 -9.62
N TYR A 55 -17.33 -1.75 -8.40
CA TYR A 55 -17.57 -0.68 -7.43
C TYR A 55 -16.51 0.41 -7.45
N ALA A 56 -15.62 0.40 -8.46
CA ALA A 56 -14.68 1.49 -8.67
C ALA A 56 -15.46 2.76 -9.04
N GLU A 57 -15.68 3.62 -8.05
CA GLU A 57 -16.43 4.85 -8.23
C GLU A 57 -15.70 5.82 -9.17
N PRO A 58 -16.46 6.65 -9.92
CA PRO A 58 -15.87 7.62 -10.83
C PRO A 58 -14.99 8.61 -10.05
N LEU A 59 -13.70 8.66 -10.38
CA LEU A 59 -12.81 9.72 -9.90
C LEU A 59 -13.20 11.05 -10.60
N ASP A 60 -13.82 11.96 -9.83
CA ASP A 60 -14.03 13.36 -10.23
C ASP A 60 -12.99 14.26 -9.56
N ASN A 61 -12.38 15.16 -10.34
CA ASN A 61 -11.37 16.12 -9.91
C ASN A 61 -11.91 17.26 -9.02
N LYS A 62 -13.20 17.24 -8.69
CA LYS A 62 -13.86 18.25 -7.84
C LYS A 62 -13.74 17.87 -6.37
N LEU A 63 -12.70 18.39 -5.73
CA LEU A 63 -12.55 18.32 -4.28
C LEU A 63 -13.48 19.32 -3.58
N PRO A 64 -13.96 19.00 -2.36
CA PRO A 64 -14.63 19.97 -1.52
C PRO A 64 -13.70 21.15 -1.18
N LYS A 65 -14.24 22.36 -1.14
CA LYS A 65 -13.48 23.58 -0.82
C LYS A 65 -12.74 23.42 0.52
N ASN A 66 -11.52 23.95 0.59
CA ASN A 66 -10.65 23.95 1.78
C ASN A 66 -10.25 22.56 2.31
N LYS A 67 -10.32 21.53 1.46
CA LYS A 67 -9.82 20.19 1.77
C LYS A 67 -8.90 19.72 0.65
N THR A 68 -7.82 19.07 1.04
CA THR A 68 -6.84 18.47 0.14
C THR A 68 -6.68 17.00 0.48
N VAL A 69 -6.36 16.16 -0.50
CA VAL A 69 -5.91 14.80 -0.21
C VAL A 69 -4.51 14.87 0.39
N PHE A 70 -4.25 14.09 1.44
CA PHE A 70 -2.92 13.99 2.02
C PHE A 70 -2.34 12.59 1.82
N LEU A 71 -1.24 12.52 1.08
CA LEU A 71 -0.51 11.28 0.80
C LEU A 71 0.85 11.31 1.49
N THR A 72 1.24 10.16 2.03
CA THR A 72 2.59 9.93 2.53
C THR A 72 3.18 8.73 1.82
N ILE A 73 4.34 8.89 1.21
CA ILE A 73 5.10 7.84 0.54
C ILE A 73 6.37 7.68 1.35
N LYS A 74 6.54 6.53 1.99
CA LYS A 74 7.73 6.18 2.77
C LYS A 74 8.42 5.00 2.12
N GLU A 75 9.69 5.14 1.84
CA GLU A 75 10.58 3.99 1.64
C GLU A 75 11.19 3.58 2.97
N HIS A 76 11.41 2.29 3.16
CA HIS A 76 12.19 1.72 4.23
C HIS A 76 13.21 0.78 3.60
N ARG A 77 14.50 1.03 3.85
CA ARG A 77 15.59 0.24 3.27
C ARG A 77 16.20 -0.63 4.35
N TYR A 78 16.15 -1.94 4.14
CA TYR A 78 16.73 -2.95 5.01
C TYR A 78 17.99 -3.51 4.36
N GLY A 79 19.11 -3.46 5.09
CA GLY A 79 20.40 -3.98 4.64
C GLY A 79 21.54 -3.61 5.58
N LEU A 80 22.77 -3.91 5.18
CA LEU A 80 23.97 -3.47 5.88
C LEU A 80 24.20 -1.98 5.57
N HIS A 81 23.61 -1.10 6.37
CA HIS A 81 23.97 0.31 6.43
C HIS A 81 24.38 0.67 7.86
N HIS A 82 25.29 1.63 7.99
CA HIS A 82 25.58 2.25 9.28
C HIS A 82 24.54 3.34 9.53
N ASP A 83 23.87 3.28 10.68
CA ASP A 83 23.00 4.35 11.16
C ASP A 83 23.80 5.66 11.24
N GLY A 84 23.28 6.72 10.62
CA GLY A 84 23.83 8.07 10.82
C GLY A 84 23.67 8.55 12.27
N PHE A 85 24.33 9.65 12.64
CA PHE A 85 24.15 10.24 13.97
C PHE A 85 22.72 10.76 14.14
N SER A 86 21.95 10.14 15.04
CA SER A 86 20.53 10.45 15.30
C SER A 86 20.26 11.88 15.78
N SER A 87 21.28 12.59 16.28
CA SER A 87 21.15 13.99 16.70
C SER A 87 21.07 14.97 15.53
N LEU A 88 21.75 14.69 14.41
CA LEU A 88 21.73 15.56 13.22
C LEU A 88 20.46 15.36 12.38
N THR A 89 19.86 14.17 12.46
CA THR A 89 18.64 13.85 11.70
C THR A 89 17.42 14.61 12.22
N GLU A 90 17.33 14.87 13.53
CA GLU A 90 16.25 15.69 14.10
C GLU A 90 16.31 17.15 13.63
N GLU A 91 17.51 17.72 13.53
CA GLU A 91 17.70 19.10 13.08
C GLU A 91 17.38 19.30 11.60
N LEU A 92 17.29 18.23 10.81
CA LEU A 92 17.05 18.25 9.37
C LEU A 92 15.61 17.88 8.98
N LYS A 93 14.77 17.46 9.94
CA LYS A 93 13.35 17.18 9.69
C LYS A 93 12.65 18.38 9.05
N THR A 94 12.08 18.17 7.86
CA THR A 94 11.35 19.20 7.09
C THR A 94 9.86 19.24 7.45
N TRP A 95 9.35 18.18 8.09
CA TRP A 95 7.96 18.08 8.53
C TRP A 95 7.84 17.18 9.77
N LYS A 96 6.72 17.28 10.49
CA LYS A 96 6.30 16.32 11.53
C LYS A 96 4.78 16.35 11.72
N LYS A 97 4.21 15.27 12.27
CA LYS A 97 2.80 15.22 12.68
C LYS A 97 2.71 15.32 14.21
N GLU A 98 1.95 16.27 14.74
CA GLU A 98 1.83 16.53 16.18
C GLU A 98 0.40 16.96 16.53
N ASN A 99 -0.26 16.28 17.47
CA ASN A 99 -1.62 16.59 17.95
C ASN A 99 -2.60 16.92 16.80
N ASP A 100 -2.69 15.99 15.84
CA ASP A 100 -3.47 16.09 14.60
C ASP A 100 -3.05 17.16 13.59
N LYS A 101 -2.08 18.01 13.89
CA LYS A 101 -1.51 18.96 12.92
C LYS A 101 -0.37 18.35 12.12
N ILE A 102 -0.24 18.81 10.88
CA ILE A 102 0.89 18.52 10.00
C ILE A 102 1.73 19.77 9.96
N LEU A 103 2.89 19.71 10.58
CA LEU A 103 3.78 20.84 10.75
C LEU A 103 4.86 20.79 9.67
N PHE A 104 5.11 21.92 9.01
CA PHE A 104 6.19 22.08 8.04
C PHE A 104 7.24 23.07 8.53
N ARG A 105 8.49 22.83 8.13
CA ARG A 105 9.61 23.72 8.46
C ARG A 105 9.59 25.01 7.65
N TYR A 106 9.17 24.95 6.39
CA TYR A 106 9.25 26.07 5.46
C TYR A 106 7.85 26.53 5.00
N PRO A 107 7.60 27.85 4.90
CA PRO A 107 6.31 28.40 4.42
C PRO A 107 5.90 27.94 3.02
N SER A 108 6.87 27.71 2.13
CA SER A 108 6.62 27.24 0.77
C SER A 108 6.00 25.84 0.69
N MET A 109 6.01 25.09 1.80
CA MET A 109 5.45 23.74 1.88
C MET A 109 3.99 23.74 2.30
N LEU A 110 3.45 24.88 2.75
CA LEU A 110 2.03 24.98 3.10
C LEU A 110 1.16 24.86 1.84
N PRO A 111 0.05 24.11 1.92
CA PRO A 111 -0.89 24.05 0.81
C PRO A 111 -1.61 25.38 0.58
N SER A 112 -1.82 25.74 -0.69
CA SER A 112 -2.71 26.82 -1.09
C SER A 112 -4.18 26.38 -1.03
N GLU A 113 -5.13 27.32 -1.10
CA GLU A 113 -6.58 27.02 -1.01
C GLU A 113 -7.09 26.10 -2.14
N ASP A 114 -6.39 26.15 -3.27
CA ASP A 114 -6.61 25.41 -4.51
C ASP A 114 -5.75 24.14 -4.62
N ALA A 115 -5.01 23.80 -3.56
CA ALA A 115 -4.27 22.55 -3.47
C ALA A 115 -5.21 21.34 -3.52
N LYS A 116 -4.94 20.42 -4.44
CA LYS A 116 -5.69 19.17 -4.58
C LYS A 116 -5.07 18.04 -3.76
N VAL A 117 -3.75 17.96 -3.78
CA VAL A 117 -2.99 16.92 -3.08
C VAL A 117 -1.76 17.50 -2.41
N VAL A 118 -1.51 17.11 -1.18
CA VAL A 118 -0.25 17.31 -0.48
C VAL A 118 0.41 15.94 -0.39
N VAL A 119 1.65 15.84 -0.86
CA VAL A 119 2.42 14.60 -0.81
C VAL A 119 3.67 14.84 0.00
N ILE A 120 3.94 13.91 0.91
CA ILE A 120 5.21 13.81 1.60
C ILE A 120 5.90 12.57 1.08
N TYR A 121 7.00 12.77 0.36
CA TYR A 121 7.85 11.67 -0.07
C TYR A 121 9.07 11.59 0.84
N ASP A 122 9.18 10.51 1.61
CA ASP A 122 10.30 10.16 2.48
C ASP A 122 11.02 8.94 1.92
N ARG A 123 12.32 9.09 1.66
CA ARG A 123 13.15 8.03 1.05
C ARG A 123 13.66 7.00 2.05
N GLY A 124 13.38 7.18 3.34
CA GLY A 124 13.85 6.28 4.41
C GLY A 124 15.35 6.06 4.40
N LEU A 125 16.09 7.09 4.01
CA LEU A 125 17.53 7.09 4.17
C LEU A 125 17.82 7.47 5.62
N ASP A 126 18.27 6.51 6.43
CA ASP A 126 18.75 6.72 7.81
C ASP A 126 20.14 7.42 7.85
N SER A 127 20.45 8.19 6.79
CA SER A 127 21.69 8.94 6.64
C SER A 127 21.53 10.39 7.13
N PHE A 128 22.64 11.14 7.13
CA PHE A 128 22.72 12.55 7.53
C PHE A 128 21.69 13.48 6.90
N GLU A 129 21.02 13.07 5.83
CA GLU A 129 19.96 13.84 5.20
C GLU A 129 18.72 12.96 5.15
N GLN A 130 17.83 13.08 6.15
CA GLN A 130 16.48 12.54 6.03
C GLN A 130 15.80 13.30 4.89
N TYR A 131 15.90 12.77 3.67
CA TYR A 131 15.33 13.35 2.47
C TYR A 131 13.82 13.15 2.46
N SER A 132 13.13 14.03 3.18
CA SER A 132 11.70 14.19 3.03
C SER A 132 11.38 15.43 2.21
N THR A 133 10.77 15.20 1.05
CA THR A 133 10.36 16.24 0.11
C THR A 133 8.85 16.37 0.16
N PRO A 134 8.31 17.31 0.95
CA PRO A 134 6.90 17.69 0.86
C PRO A 134 6.68 18.53 -0.40
N PHE A 135 5.61 18.25 -1.13
CA PHE A 135 5.18 19.06 -2.25
C PHE A 135 3.66 19.10 -2.36
N THR A 136 3.15 20.22 -2.87
CA THR A 136 1.72 20.46 -3.05
C THR A 136 1.39 20.49 -4.53
N VAL A 137 0.26 19.89 -4.89
CA VAL A 137 -0.21 19.73 -6.26
C VAL A 137 -1.58 20.37 -6.40
N SER A 138 -1.69 21.43 -7.21
CA SER A 138 -2.95 22.13 -7.50
C SER A 138 -3.59 21.69 -8.83
N SER A 139 -2.79 21.15 -9.76
CA SER A 139 -3.24 20.67 -11.07
C SER A 139 -2.97 19.18 -11.22
N LEU A 140 -3.95 18.44 -11.77
CA LEU A 140 -3.82 17.01 -12.05
C LEU A 140 -4.07 16.75 -13.55
N PRO A 141 -3.33 15.83 -14.17
CA PRO A 141 -2.27 15.00 -13.58
C PRO A 141 -1.00 15.79 -13.25
N TYR A 142 -0.20 15.29 -12.31
CA TYR A 142 1.10 15.87 -11.93
C TYR A 142 2.15 14.79 -11.77
N THR A 143 3.33 15.00 -12.35
CA THR A 143 4.46 14.08 -12.23
C THR A 143 5.58 14.73 -11.44
N PHE A 144 5.94 14.11 -10.33
CA PHE A 144 7.14 14.41 -9.56
C PHE A 144 8.32 13.67 -10.18
N TYR A 145 9.35 14.42 -10.57
CA TYR A 145 10.59 13.90 -11.10
C TYR A 145 11.66 13.85 -10.00
N PHE A 146 12.35 12.72 -9.90
CA PHE A 146 13.51 12.56 -9.05
C PHE A 146 14.70 12.11 -9.92
N GLN A 147 15.81 12.86 -9.89
CA GLN A 147 16.99 12.62 -10.74
C GLN A 147 16.61 12.43 -12.22
N ASP A 148 15.81 13.36 -12.75
CA ASP A 148 15.32 13.39 -14.14
C ASP A 148 14.48 12.18 -14.56
N LYS A 149 14.01 11.36 -13.62
CA LYS A 149 13.10 10.24 -13.88
C LYS A 149 11.73 10.48 -13.25
N PRO A 150 10.63 10.21 -13.98
CA PRO A 150 9.30 10.30 -13.41
C PRO A 150 9.20 9.25 -12.30
N TYR A 151 8.97 9.72 -11.07
CA TYR A 151 9.05 8.87 -9.90
C TYR A 151 7.65 8.60 -9.33
N VAL A 152 6.88 9.66 -9.13
CA VAL A 152 5.47 9.60 -8.72
C VAL A 152 4.64 10.42 -9.68
N THR A 153 3.60 9.83 -10.27
CA THR A 153 2.57 10.57 -11.00
C THR A 153 1.27 10.49 -10.24
N ILE A 154 0.70 11.63 -9.89
CA ILE A 154 -0.65 11.71 -9.33
C ILE A 154 -1.58 11.97 -10.50
N ASN A 155 -2.41 10.98 -10.84
CA ASN A 155 -3.27 11.06 -12.02
C ASN A 155 -4.57 11.78 -11.69
N LYS A 156 -5.25 11.32 -10.64
CA LYS A 156 -6.57 11.81 -10.24
C LYS A 156 -6.79 11.63 -8.75
N VAL A 157 -7.67 12.44 -8.19
CA VAL A 157 -8.20 12.26 -6.84
C VAL A 157 -9.70 12.44 -6.87
N SER A 158 -10.42 11.67 -6.06
CA SER A 158 -11.88 11.74 -5.94
C SER A 158 -12.32 12.69 -4.83
N SER A 159 -13.56 13.16 -4.91
CA SER A 159 -14.24 13.93 -3.86
C SER A 159 -14.42 13.19 -2.53
N LYS A 160 -14.16 11.88 -2.49
CA LYS A 160 -14.15 11.04 -1.27
C LYS A 160 -12.73 10.81 -0.74
N GLY A 161 -11.71 11.32 -1.42
CA GLY A 161 -10.31 11.21 -1.03
C GLY A 161 -9.58 9.99 -1.58
N THR A 162 -10.17 9.24 -2.52
CA THR A 162 -9.45 8.16 -3.24
C THR A 162 -8.42 8.78 -4.16
N ALA A 163 -7.19 8.26 -4.16
CA ALA A 163 -6.11 8.72 -5.02
C ALA A 163 -5.73 7.65 -6.05
N GLU A 164 -5.66 8.05 -7.32
CA GLU A 164 -5.08 7.27 -8.41
C GLU A 164 -3.70 7.85 -8.73
N LEU A 165 -2.67 7.03 -8.52
CA LEU A 165 -1.28 7.41 -8.74
C LEU A 165 -0.53 6.31 -9.47
N GLU A 166 0.59 6.68 -10.06
CA GLU A 166 1.57 5.78 -10.63
C GLU A 166 2.87 5.94 -9.85
N PHE A 167 3.37 4.85 -9.29
CA PHE A 167 4.62 4.83 -8.56
C PHE A 167 5.57 3.84 -9.24
N ASN A 168 6.71 4.34 -9.70
CA ASN A 168 7.72 3.53 -10.40
C ASN A 168 7.13 2.66 -11.53
N GLY A 169 6.27 3.23 -12.37
CA GLY A 169 5.63 2.55 -13.49
C GLY A 169 4.42 1.65 -13.14
N LYS A 170 4.03 1.56 -11.86
CA LYS A 170 2.87 0.78 -11.42
C LYS A 170 1.70 1.68 -11.08
N LYS A 171 0.56 1.42 -11.71
CA LYS A 171 -0.71 2.07 -11.39
C LYS A 171 -1.25 1.55 -10.05
N ILE A 172 -1.58 2.48 -9.17
CA ILE A 172 -2.03 2.23 -7.80
C ILE A 172 -3.26 3.08 -7.53
N ILE A 173 -4.31 2.47 -6.97
CA ILE A 173 -5.52 3.16 -6.53
C ILE A 173 -5.67 2.88 -5.03
N ILE A 174 -5.72 3.94 -4.22
CA ILE A 174 -5.75 3.84 -2.75
C ILE A 174 -6.92 4.67 -2.24
N SER A 175 -7.85 4.05 -1.52
CA SER A 175 -8.98 4.74 -0.90
C SER A 175 -8.52 5.64 0.25
N ALA A 176 -9.39 6.53 0.72
CA ALA A 176 -9.11 7.31 1.91
C ALA A 176 -8.85 6.40 3.13
N ASN A 177 -7.80 6.69 3.88
CA ASN A 177 -7.30 5.94 5.05
C ASN A 177 -6.71 4.55 4.76
N ASP A 178 -6.55 4.18 3.48
CA ASP A 178 -5.88 2.94 3.10
C ASP A 178 -4.37 3.13 2.96
N THR A 179 -3.64 2.01 3.06
CA THR A 179 -2.20 1.94 2.86
C THR A 179 -1.88 0.88 1.81
N TYR A 180 -1.14 1.27 0.78
CA TYR A 180 -0.49 0.34 -0.14
C TYR A 180 0.91 0.04 0.37
N SER A 181 1.30 -1.23 0.39
CA SER A 181 2.66 -1.64 0.71
C SER A 181 3.20 -2.56 -0.38
N SER A 182 4.48 -2.38 -0.70
CA SER A 182 5.17 -3.26 -1.65
C SER A 182 6.62 -3.48 -1.24
N TRP A 183 7.13 -4.65 -1.59
CA TRP A 183 8.52 -5.02 -1.36
C TRP A 183 9.26 -5.15 -2.68
N SER A 184 10.50 -4.70 -2.70
CA SER A 184 11.41 -4.84 -3.82
C SER A 184 12.83 -5.08 -3.33
N TYR A 185 13.71 -5.46 -4.25
CA TYR A 185 15.13 -5.65 -3.98
C TYR A 185 15.93 -4.72 -4.88
N ASP A 186 16.78 -3.88 -4.28
CA ASP A 186 17.66 -2.95 -4.99
C ASP A 186 19.08 -3.11 -4.42
N ARG A 187 20.05 -3.50 -5.25
CA ARG A 187 21.48 -3.57 -4.93
C ARG A 187 21.80 -4.13 -3.52
N PHE A 188 21.29 -5.33 -3.24
CA PHE A 188 21.46 -6.07 -1.96
C PHE A 188 20.69 -5.51 -0.75
N GLN A 189 19.76 -4.59 -0.97
CA GLN A 189 18.86 -4.08 0.05
C GLN A 189 17.44 -4.53 -0.26
N ALA A 190 16.72 -4.97 0.78
CA ALA A 190 15.28 -5.10 0.70
C ALA A 190 14.65 -3.71 0.91
N VAL A 191 13.81 -3.27 0.00
CA VAL A 191 13.14 -1.97 0.08
C VAL A 191 11.65 -2.20 0.23
N GLN A 192 11.09 -1.78 1.36
CA GLN A 192 9.64 -1.68 1.56
C GLN A 192 9.19 -0.28 1.20
N VAL A 193 8.15 -0.16 0.39
CA VAL A 193 7.50 1.11 0.08
C VAL A 193 6.12 1.08 0.69
N GLU A 194 5.80 2.08 1.48
CA GLU A 194 4.47 2.32 2.03
C GLU A 194 3.90 3.62 1.48
N ILE A 195 2.76 3.53 0.80
CA ILE A 195 2.00 4.68 0.32
C ILE A 195 0.71 4.73 1.12
N GLN A 196 0.64 5.67 2.04
CA GLN A 196 -0.53 5.90 2.87
C GLN A 196 -1.35 7.06 2.31
N ASN A 197 -2.65 6.83 2.14
CA ASN A 197 -3.60 7.87 1.84
C ASN A 197 -4.36 8.23 3.12
N GLN A 198 -4.13 9.43 3.66
CA GLN A 198 -4.81 9.89 4.88
C GLN A 198 -6.19 10.50 4.59
N GLY A 199 -6.65 10.40 3.34
CA GLY A 199 -7.93 10.92 2.89
C GLY A 199 -7.95 12.44 2.77
N LEU A 200 -9.14 13.02 2.91
CA LEU A 200 -9.36 14.45 2.82
C LEU A 200 -9.06 15.14 4.15
N VAL A 201 -8.00 15.95 4.14
CA VAL A 201 -7.55 16.72 5.28
C VAL A 201 -7.89 18.19 5.06
N PRO A 202 -8.49 18.87 6.06
CA PRO A 202 -8.68 20.31 6.04
C PRO A 202 -7.35 21.07 5.86
N ILE A 203 -7.35 22.16 5.09
CA ILE A 203 -6.14 22.96 4.88
C ILE A 203 -5.61 23.58 6.19
N ASN A 204 -6.50 23.88 7.15
CA ASN A 204 -6.12 24.41 8.47
C ASN A 204 -5.40 23.39 9.37
N THR A 205 -5.33 22.12 8.96
CA THR A 205 -4.53 21.09 9.64
C THR A 205 -3.03 21.28 9.39
N PHE A 206 -2.66 21.96 8.30
CA PHE A 206 -1.27 22.24 7.95
C PHE A 206 -0.81 23.56 8.58
N ASP A 207 0.30 23.53 9.30
CA ASP A 207 0.82 24.69 10.03
C ASP A 207 2.36 24.69 9.99
N LEU A 208 2.98 25.76 10.49
CA LEU A 208 4.43 25.86 10.56
C LEU A 208 4.98 25.40 11.89
N PHE A 209 6.26 25.03 11.88
CA PHE A 209 7.02 24.82 13.11
C PHE A 209 6.94 26.10 13.97
N PRO A 210 6.71 25.98 15.29
CA PRO A 210 6.62 27.15 16.18
C PRO A 210 7.84 28.07 16.10
N GLU A 211 9.03 27.49 15.92
CA GLU A 211 10.29 28.21 15.76
C GLU A 211 10.34 29.01 14.46
N THR A 212 9.95 28.40 13.35
CA THR A 212 9.84 29.08 12.04
C THR A 212 8.87 30.26 12.13
N LYS A 213 7.70 30.06 12.77
CA LYS A 213 6.69 31.11 12.93
C LYS A 213 7.23 32.32 13.70
N LYS A 214 7.89 32.07 14.85
CA LYS A 214 8.56 33.12 15.64
C LYS A 214 9.64 33.86 14.84
N LYS A 215 10.42 33.14 14.02
CA LYS A 215 11.46 33.76 13.18
C LYS A 215 10.85 34.72 12.15
N ILE A 216 9.79 34.30 11.47
CA ILE A 216 9.07 35.12 10.47
C ILE A 216 8.45 36.36 11.12
N GLU A 217 7.85 36.23 12.31
CA GLU A 217 7.28 37.36 13.05
C GLU A 217 8.35 38.41 13.40
N ARG A 218 9.50 37.98 13.93
CA ARG A 218 10.64 38.87 14.23
C ARG A 218 11.17 39.58 12.99
N GLU A 219 11.25 38.89 11.86
CA GLU A 219 11.70 39.50 10.59
C GLU A 219 10.69 40.53 10.08
N LYS A 220 9.39 40.26 10.20
CA LYS A 220 8.32 41.23 9.88
C LYS A 220 8.37 42.47 10.77
N GLU A 221 8.64 42.32 12.07
CA GLU A 221 8.80 43.45 12.99
C GLU A 221 10.02 44.32 12.63
N LYS A 222 11.16 43.69 12.31
CA LYS A 222 12.37 44.41 11.85
C LYS A 222 12.13 45.18 10.55
N LEU A 223 11.32 44.65 9.63
CA LEU A 223 10.98 45.32 8.38
C LEU A 223 10.05 46.51 8.58
N LYS A 224 9.17 46.48 9.59
CA LYS A 224 8.27 47.60 9.93
C LYS A 224 8.98 48.77 10.62
N GLN A 225 10.18 48.54 11.16
CA GLN A 225 11.00 49.54 11.85
C GLN A 225 12.02 50.24 10.93
N LYS A 226 12.11 49.81 9.66
CA LYS A 226 12.89 50.47 8.60
C LYS A 226 11.97 51.30 7.73
#